data_AF-A0A953SNU0-F1
#
_entry.id   AF-A0A953SNU0-F1
#
_cell.length_a   1.000
_cell.length_b   1.000
_cell.length_c   1.000
_cell.angle_alpha   90.00
_cell.angle_beta   90.00
_cell.angle_gamma   90.00
#
_symmetry.space_group_name_H-M   'P 1'
#
loop_
_entity.id
_entity.type
_entity.pdbx_description
1 polymer ?
#
loop_
_entity_poly.entity_id
_entity_poly.type
_entity_poly.pdbx_seq_one_letter_code
_entity_poly.pdbx_strand_id
1 'polypeptide(L)'
;MESELIQRITEEQQRRIYLENLLVELKEERNLSDIYSEVNKAVNVCDSKILELSSSELKKQNGLNFIIVEAIIEGNYEKYYNILNFFETSSKTIKPFYISIEHQNDQKSTLLRLRLFVFTNL
;
A
#
# COMPACT_ATOMS: atom_id res chain seq x y z
N MET A 1 -13.78 -24.31 22.51
CA MET A 1 -12.90 -23.49 23.36
C MET A 1 -11.41 -23.81 23.18
N GLU A 2 -10.84 -24.92 23.66
CA GLU A 2 -9.40 -25.23 23.41
C GLU A 2 -9.06 -25.40 21.92
N SER A 3 -9.95 -26.05 21.15
CA SER A 3 -9.79 -26.21 19.70
C SER A 3 -9.79 -24.88 18.93
N GLU A 4 -10.56 -23.88 19.38
CA GLU A 4 -10.64 -22.57 18.71
C GLU A 4 -9.41 -21.70 19.01
N LEU A 5 -8.85 -21.83 20.22
CA LEU A 5 -7.65 -21.12 20.61
C LEU A 5 -6.43 -21.63 19.84
N ILE A 6 -6.26 -22.95 19.75
CA ILE A 6 -5.17 -23.56 18.97
C ILE A 6 -5.30 -23.20 17.50
N GLN A 7 -6.52 -23.21 16.95
CA GLN A 7 -6.78 -22.82 15.57
C GLN A 7 -6.41 -21.36 15.30
N ARG A 8 -6.83 -20.41 16.16
CA ARG A 8 -6.41 -19.00 16.06
C ARG A 8 -4.90 -18.82 16.15
N ILE A 9 -4.23 -19.51 17.07
CA ILE A 9 -2.77 -19.44 17.20
C ILE A 9 -2.09 -19.95 15.91
N THR A 10 -2.63 -21.02 15.33
CA THR A 10 -2.11 -21.62 14.10
C THR A 10 -2.29 -20.70 12.90
N GLU A 11 -3.48 -20.11 12.75
CA GLU A 11 -3.78 -19.12 11.70
C GLU A 11 -2.86 -17.89 11.80
N GLU A 12 -2.61 -17.42 13.01
CA GLU A 12 -1.73 -16.27 13.24
C GLU A 12 -0.26 -16.61 12.98
N GLN A 13 0.20 -17.82 13.32
CA GLN A 13 1.55 -18.29 12.95
C GLN A 13 1.71 -18.45 11.44
N GLN A 14 0.71 -19.01 10.75
CA GLN A 14 0.73 -19.13 9.29
C GLN A 14 0.75 -17.74 8.62
N ARG A 15 -0.03 -16.78 9.13
CA ARG A 15 -0.01 -15.40 8.65
C ARG A 15 1.35 -14.74 8.85
N ARG A 16 2.02 -14.98 9.98
CA ARG A 16 3.40 -14.50 10.23
C ARG A 16 4.39 -15.10 9.24
N ILE A 17 4.37 -16.42 9.05
CA ILE A 17 5.26 -17.10 8.09
C ILE A 17 5.02 -16.60 6.67
N TYR A 18 3.76 -16.40 6.27
CA TYR A 18 3.42 -15.84 4.95
C TYR A 18 4.01 -14.44 4.78
N LEU A 19 3.85 -13.57 5.78
CA LEU A 19 4.46 -12.23 5.76
C LEU A 19 5.98 -12.35 5.69
N GLU A 20 6.62 -13.14 6.55
CA GLU A 20 8.08 -13.38 6.54
C GLU A 20 8.60 -13.89 5.19
N ASN A 21 7.89 -14.80 4.54
CA ASN A 21 8.25 -15.30 3.21
C ASN A 21 8.08 -14.22 2.13
N LEU A 22 7.00 -13.44 2.18
CA LEU A 22 6.79 -12.29 1.31
C LEU A 22 7.94 -11.28 1.46
N LEU A 23 8.50 -11.16 2.67
CA LEU A 23 9.59 -10.23 2.99
C LEU A 23 10.95 -10.74 2.50
N VAL A 24 11.20 -12.05 2.53
CA VAL A 24 12.42 -12.66 1.95
C VAL A 24 12.45 -12.50 0.42
N GLU A 25 11.29 -12.43 -0.24
CA GLU A 25 11.16 -12.18 -1.67
C GLU A 25 11.43 -10.70 -2.05
N LEU A 26 11.31 -9.76 -1.11
CA LEU A 26 11.48 -8.31 -1.33
C LEU A 26 12.90 -7.81 -1.02
N LYS A 27 13.90 -8.44 -1.64
CA LYS A 27 15.33 -8.10 -1.51
C LYS A 27 15.80 -6.93 -2.38
N GLU A 28 14.91 -6.22 -3.07
CA GLU A 28 15.30 -5.09 -3.91
C GLU A 28 15.30 -3.79 -3.12
N GLU A 29 16.50 -3.22 -2.91
CA GLU A 29 16.67 -1.86 -2.41
C GLU A 29 16.02 -0.87 -3.38
N ARG A 30 14.96 -0.18 -2.94
CA ARG A 30 14.34 0.90 -3.71
C ARG A 30 14.37 2.19 -2.91
N ASN A 31 14.84 3.25 -3.55
CA ASN A 31 14.82 4.58 -2.96
C ASN A 31 13.39 5.13 -2.95
N LEU A 32 13.11 6.06 -2.03
CA LEU A 32 11.81 6.74 -1.96
C LEU A 32 11.40 7.39 -3.30
N SER A 33 12.37 7.88 -4.06
CA SER A 33 12.17 8.43 -5.41
C SER A 33 11.58 7.41 -6.39
N ASP A 34 12.04 6.16 -6.32
CA ASP A 34 11.60 5.08 -7.21
C ASP A 34 10.17 4.69 -6.87
N ILE A 35 9.86 4.64 -5.58
CA ILE A 35 8.52 4.40 -5.05
C ILE A 35 7.58 5.51 -5.54
N TYR A 36 7.97 6.78 -5.41
CA TYR A 36 7.16 7.90 -5.89
C TYR A 36 6.98 7.87 -7.41
N SER A 37 8.02 7.49 -8.16
CA SER A 37 7.91 7.33 -9.61
C SER A 37 6.93 6.21 -9.98
N GLU A 38 6.92 5.12 -9.24
CA GLU A 38 6.01 3.99 -9.45
C GLU A 38 4.56 4.37 -9.10
N VAL A 39 4.36 5.13 -8.02
CA VAL A 39 3.05 5.67 -7.68
C VAL A 39 2.54 6.63 -8.75
N ASN A 40 3.37 7.54 -9.24
CA ASN A 40 3.02 8.43 -10.35
C ASN A 40 2.66 7.63 -11.62
N LYS A 41 3.42 6.59 -11.93
CA LYS A 41 3.14 5.72 -13.09
C LYS A 41 1.78 5.03 -12.94
N ALA A 42 1.48 4.44 -11.79
CA ALA A 42 0.20 3.78 -11.52
C ALA A 42 -0.97 4.73 -11.71
N VAL A 43 -0.87 5.94 -11.15
CA VAL A 43 -1.92 6.95 -11.20
C VAL A 43 -2.13 7.48 -12.63
N ASN A 44 -1.04 7.72 -13.37
CA ASN A 44 -1.10 8.19 -14.75
C ASN A 44 -1.70 7.16 -15.72
N VAL A 45 -1.36 5.87 -15.56
CA VAL A 45 -1.93 4.78 -16.38
C VAL A 45 -3.44 4.66 -16.21
N CYS A 46 -3.98 5.10 -15.07
CA CYS A 46 -5.41 5.07 -14.77
C CYS A 46 -6.12 6.41 -15.05
N ASP A 47 -5.50 7.30 -15.83
CA ASP A 47 -6.03 8.63 -16.17
C ASP A 47 -6.46 9.45 -14.95
N SER A 48 -5.74 9.28 -13.82
CA SER A 48 -5.95 10.04 -12.59
C SER A 48 -4.82 11.06 -12.39
N LYS A 49 -5.01 11.95 -11.41
CA LYS A 49 -4.03 12.97 -11.06
C LYS A 49 -3.68 12.89 -9.57
N ILE A 50 -2.38 12.89 -9.26
CA ILE A 50 -1.90 13.08 -7.88
C ILE A 50 -1.99 14.55 -7.53
N LEU A 51 -2.67 14.84 -6.42
CA LEU A 51 -2.76 16.17 -5.83
C LEU A 51 -1.71 16.35 -4.72
N GLU A 52 -1.50 15.31 -3.93
CA GLU A 52 -0.51 15.29 -2.86
C GLU A 52 0.15 13.91 -2.79
N LEU A 53 1.45 13.88 -2.55
CA LEU A 53 2.21 12.66 -2.31
C LEU A 53 3.15 12.91 -1.13
N SER A 54 3.02 12.10 -0.10
CA SER A 54 3.83 12.21 1.11
C SER A 54 4.23 10.84 1.63
N SER A 55 5.23 10.80 2.51
CA SER A 55 5.62 9.58 3.21
C SER A 55 5.81 9.84 4.68
N SER A 56 5.43 8.85 5.48
CA SER A 56 5.75 8.81 6.91
C SER A 56 7.22 8.49 7.17
N GLU A 57 7.65 8.74 8.40
CA GLU A 57 8.94 8.29 8.91
C GLU A 57 9.08 6.76 8.83
N LEU A 58 10.32 6.32 8.65
CA LEU A 58 10.69 4.90 8.66
C LEU A 58 10.29 4.25 9.98
N LYS A 59 9.42 3.23 9.91
CA LYS A 59 9.02 2.44 11.07
C LYS A 59 9.67 1.08 11.00
N LYS A 60 10.19 0.62 12.14
CA LYS A 60 10.77 -0.71 12.30
C LYS A 60 9.83 -1.58 13.13
N GLN A 61 9.38 -2.70 12.58
CA GLN A 61 8.56 -3.68 13.30
C GLN A 61 9.04 -5.10 12.96
N ASN A 62 9.36 -5.89 13.98
CA ASN A 62 9.84 -7.27 13.84
C ASN A 62 11.04 -7.44 12.88
N GLY A 63 11.97 -6.47 12.89
CA GLY A 63 13.16 -6.50 12.02
C GLY A 63 12.95 -5.96 10.61
N LEU A 64 11.74 -5.48 10.29
CA LEU A 64 11.37 -4.97 8.97
C LEU A 64 11.25 -3.46 9.03
N ASN A 65 11.83 -2.79 8.03
CA ASN A 65 11.66 -1.36 7.87
C ASN A 65 10.54 -1.13 6.84
N PHE A 66 9.64 -0.21 7.16
CA PHE A 66 8.57 0.15 6.25
C PHE A 66 8.29 1.64 6.35
N ILE A 67 7.80 2.18 5.24
CA ILE A 67 7.23 3.51 5.19
C ILE A 67 5.79 3.38 4.71
N ILE A 68 4.95 4.27 5.20
CA ILE A 68 3.64 4.52 4.60
C ILE A 68 3.81 5.66 3.62
N VAL A 69 3.50 5.42 2.36
CA VAL A 69 3.34 6.46 1.33
C VAL A 69 1.86 6.78 1.21
N GLU A 70 1.50 8.04 1.32
CA GLU A 70 0.14 8.53 1.15
C GLU A 70 0.05 9.34 -0.14
N ALA A 71 -0.89 8.96 -1.01
CA ALA A 71 -1.21 9.67 -2.23
C ALA A 71 -2.66 10.15 -2.18
N ILE A 72 -2.86 11.46 -2.31
CA ILE A 72 -4.19 12.04 -2.54
C ILE A 72 -4.36 12.19 -4.04
N ILE A 73 -5.37 11.52 -4.59
CA ILE A 73 -5.66 11.50 -6.03
C ILE A 73 -7.07 12.00 -6.30
N GLU A 74 -7.20 12.73 -7.40
CA GLU A 74 -8.49 13.04 -7.98
C GLU A 74 -9.01 11.81 -8.74
N GLY A 75 -10.23 11.36 -8.43
CA GLY A 75 -10.78 10.21 -9.12
C GLY A 75 -12.15 9.77 -8.63
N ASN A 76 -12.53 8.55 -8.97
CA ASN A 76 -13.75 7.89 -8.53
C ASN A 76 -13.43 6.43 -8.14
N TYR A 77 -14.43 5.70 -7.68
CA TYR A 77 -14.26 4.30 -7.28
C TYR A 77 -13.67 3.41 -8.39
N GLU A 78 -14.01 3.66 -9.66
CA GLU A 78 -13.49 2.88 -10.79
C GLU A 78 -11.99 3.10 -10.98
N LYS A 79 -11.54 4.36 -11.03
CA LYS A 79 -10.12 4.69 -11.15
C LYS A 79 -9.32 4.15 -9.97
N TYR A 80 -9.91 4.16 -8.77
CA TYR A 80 -9.34 3.53 -7.60
C TYR A 80 -9.07 2.02 -7.81
N TYR A 81 -10.06 1.24 -8.25
CA TYR A 81 -9.87 -0.19 -8.47
C TYR A 81 -8.79 -0.47 -9.51
N ASN A 82 -8.71 0.35 -10.55
CA ASN A 82 -7.67 0.23 -11.58
C ASN A 82 -6.26 0.47 -11.00
N ILE A 83 -6.11 1.47 -10.13
CA ILE A 83 -4.83 1.76 -9.46
C ILE A 83 -4.44 0.63 -8.49
N LEU A 84 -5.39 0.07 -7.75
CA LEU A 84 -5.12 -1.09 -6.88
C LEU A 84 -4.67 -2.31 -7.68
N ASN A 85 -5.42 -2.64 -8.72
CA ASN A 85 -5.10 -3.77 -9.58
C ASN A 85 -3.71 -3.59 -10.23
N PHE A 86 -3.33 -2.35 -10.56
CA PHE A 86 -1.98 -2.04 -11.01
C PHE A 86 -0.95 -2.44 -9.95
N PHE A 87 -1.07 -2.00 -8.71
CA PHE A 87 -0.08 -2.36 -7.68
C PHE A 87 -0.09 -3.85 -7.33
N GLU A 88 -1.25 -4.50 -7.32
CA GLU A 88 -1.33 -5.94 -7.06
C GLU A 88 -0.63 -6.78 -8.14
N THR A 89 -0.76 -6.39 -9.40
CA THR A 89 -0.24 -7.16 -10.54
C THR A 89 1.17 -6.77 -10.96
N SER A 90 1.56 -5.50 -10.77
CA SER A 90 2.82 -4.95 -11.30
C SER A 90 3.85 -4.61 -10.24
N SER A 91 3.44 -4.47 -8.96
CA SER A 91 4.34 -4.11 -7.88
C SER A 91 4.50 -5.24 -6.86
N LYS A 92 5.73 -5.73 -6.73
CA LYS A 92 6.09 -6.64 -5.65
C LYS A 92 6.30 -5.88 -4.34
N THR A 93 6.87 -4.67 -4.42
CA THR A 93 7.36 -3.86 -3.29
C THR A 93 6.34 -2.92 -2.67
N ILE A 94 5.33 -2.49 -3.43
CA ILE A 94 4.28 -1.57 -2.96
C ILE A 94 2.99 -2.36 -2.78
N LYS A 95 2.46 -2.38 -1.56
CA LYS A 95 1.17 -3.03 -1.26
C LYS A 95 0.17 -2.00 -0.73
N PRO A 96 -1.03 -1.90 -1.33
CA PRO A 96 -2.07 -1.04 -0.76
C PRO A 96 -2.52 -1.58 0.59
N PHE A 97 -2.59 -0.70 1.61
CA PHE A 97 -2.94 -1.10 2.99
C PHE A 97 -4.25 -0.50 3.48
N TYR A 98 -4.50 0.77 3.14
CA TYR A 98 -5.68 1.46 3.59
C TYR A 98 -6.10 2.52 2.57
N ILE A 99 -7.41 2.64 2.36
CA ILE A 99 -7.99 3.67 1.52
C ILE A 99 -9.13 4.34 2.26
N SER A 100 -9.15 5.67 2.21
CA SER A 100 -10.32 6.48 2.55
C SER A 100 -10.76 7.28 1.35
N ILE A 101 -12.07 7.48 1.24
CA ILE A 101 -12.68 8.30 0.21
C ILE A 101 -13.24 9.52 0.90
N GLU A 102 -12.74 10.67 0.48
CA GLU A 102 -13.15 11.97 1.00
C GLU A 102 -13.94 12.67 -0.10
N HIS A 103 -15.23 12.88 0.15
CA HIS A 103 -16.03 13.74 -0.72
C HIS A 103 -15.69 15.20 -0.37
N GLN A 104 -15.19 15.97 -1.33
CA GLN A 104 -15.10 17.41 -1.13
C GLN A 104 -16.51 17.99 -1.05
N ASN A 105 -16.68 18.98 -0.18
CA ASN A 105 -17.96 19.63 0.13
C ASN A 105 -18.71 20.16 -1.11
N ASP A 106 -18.02 20.32 -2.24
CA ASP A 106 -18.55 20.93 -3.45
C ASP A 106 -19.19 19.92 -4.44
N GLN A 107 -19.29 18.63 -4.08
CA GLN A 107 -19.87 17.51 -4.86
C GLN A 107 -19.30 17.27 -6.28
N LYS A 108 -18.37 18.11 -6.76
CA LYS A 108 -17.77 17.99 -8.11
C LYS A 108 -16.51 17.12 -8.15
N SER A 109 -15.88 16.88 -7.02
CA SER A 109 -14.58 16.20 -6.93
C SER A 109 -14.60 15.17 -5.80
N THR A 110 -14.37 13.90 -6.16
CA THR A 110 -14.11 12.83 -5.19
C THR A 110 -12.60 12.72 -5.02
N LEU A 111 -12.14 12.83 -3.78
CA LEU A 111 -10.75 12.57 -3.42
C LEU A 111 -10.63 11.15 -2.92
N LEU A 112 -9.59 10.46 -3.39
CA LEU A 112 -9.21 9.17 -2.87
C LEU A 112 -7.87 9.35 -2.17
N ARG A 113 -7.81 8.97 -0.89
CA ARG A 113 -6.57 8.94 -0.11
C ARG A 113 -6.09 7.51 -0.08
N LEU A 114 -5.03 7.25 -0.84
CA LEU A 114 -4.41 5.94 -0.98
C LEU A 114 -3.20 5.85 -0.05
N ARG A 115 -3.26 4.96 0.95
CA ARG A 115 -2.10 4.61 1.79
C ARG A 115 -1.50 3.30 1.32
N LEU A 116 -0.26 3.41 0.88
CA LEU A 116 0.55 2.33 0.38
C LEU A 116 1.56 1.94 1.45
N PHE A 117 1.54 0.68 1.84
CA PHE A 117 2.59 0.07 2.62
C PHE A 117 3.75 -0.23 1.69
N VAL A 118 4.91 0.33 2.00
CA VAL A 118 6.11 0.08 1.22
C VAL A 118 7.16 -0.48 2.14
N PHE A 119 7.48 -1.75 1.92
CA PHE A 119 8.59 -2.40 2.59
C PHE A 119 9.89 -1.84 2.00
N THR A 120 10.81 -1.48 2.88
CA THR A 120 12.11 -0.93 2.51
C THR A 120 13.17 -1.55 3.43
N ASN A 121 14.40 -1.70 2.94
CA ASN A 121 15.51 -2.19 3.75
C ASN A 121 16.38 -1.03 4.31
N LEU A 122 15.91 0.23 4.21
CA LEU A 122 16.53 1.43 4.79
C LEU A 122 16.92 1.26 6.26
#